data_AF-A0A9P0KY61-F1
#
_entry.id   AF-A0A9P0KY61-F1
#
_cell.length_a   1.000
_cell.length_b   1.000
_cell.length_c   1.000
_cell.angle_alpha   90.00
_cell.angle_beta   90.00
_cell.angle_gamma   90.00
#
_symmetry.space_group_name_H-M   'P 1'
#
loop_
_entity.id
_entity.type
_entity.pdbx_description
1 polymer ?
#
loop_
_entity_poly.entity_id
_entity_poly.type
_entity_poly.pdbx_seq_one_letter_code
_entity_poly.pdbx_strand_id
1 'polypeptide(L)' 'MLMSETWLDCNFDSTVINRPGYTLFRKDPIGRGGGVGAYVKADLLCAVTDVGYSPYSSRGWAAVR' A
#
# COMPACT_ATOMS: atom_id res chain seq x y z
N MET A 1 3.92 -3.98 -7.58
CA MET A 1 5.26 -4.19 -6.98
C MET A 1 5.14 -3.95 -5.48
N LEU A 2 5.63 -4.86 -4.65
CA LEU A 2 5.59 -4.75 -3.19
C LEU A 2 6.98 -4.49 -2.64
N MET A 3 7.07 -3.65 -1.61
CA MET A 3 8.30 -3.27 -0.93
C MET A 3 8.07 -3.34 0.58
N SER A 4 9.05 -3.86 1.29
CA SER A 4 9.14 -3.85 2.75
C SER A 4 10.43 -3.17 3.17
N GLU A 5 10.49 -2.68 4.42
CA GLU A 5 11.65 -1.94 4.93
C GLU A 5 11.93 -0.73 4.03
N THR A 6 10.95 0.17 3.91
CA THR A 6 11.10 1.39 3.11
C THR A 6 11.99 2.42 3.80
N TRP A 7 12.08 2.38 5.13
CA TRP A 7 12.82 3.35 5.96
C TRP A 7 12.44 4.81 5.71
N LEU A 8 11.23 5.04 5.18
CA LEU A 8 10.72 6.37 4.89
C LEU A 8 10.09 6.98 6.14
N ASP A 9 10.36 8.27 6.35
CA ASP A 9 9.66 9.07 7.37
C ASP A 9 8.24 9.38 6.91
N CYS A 10 7.28 9.48 7.84
CA CYS A 10 5.89 9.79 7.52
C CYS A 10 5.69 11.18 6.92
N ASN A 11 6.64 12.11 7.11
CA ASN A 11 6.63 13.43 6.49
C ASN A 11 7.33 13.44 5.11
N PHE A 12 7.87 12.31 4.66
CA PHE A 12 8.53 12.22 3.36
C PHE A 12 7.51 12.29 2.22
N ASP A 13 7.64 13.31 1.37
CA ASP A 13 6.72 13.55 0.26
C ASP A 13 6.69 12.38 -0.73
N SER A 14 5.49 11.86 -1.00
CA SER A 14 5.27 10.76 -1.92
C SER A 14 5.48 11.16 -3.39
N THR A 15 5.46 12.45 -3.72
CA THR A 15 5.72 12.92 -5.10
C THR A 15 7.14 12.59 -5.58
N VAL A 16 8.10 12.56 -4.65
CA VAL A 16 9.53 12.33 -4.95
C VAL A 16 9.80 10.89 -5.41
N ILE A 17 9.05 9.93 -4.89
CA ILE A 17 9.18 8.51 -5.22
C ILE A 17 8.06 8.02 -6.15
N ASN A 18 7.19 8.91 -6.62
CA ASN A 18 6.08 8.51 -7.46
C ASN A 18 6.58 7.99 -8.83
N ARG A 19 5.87 7.01 -9.40
CA ARG A 19 6.22 6.41 -10.69
C ARG A 19 5.08 6.59 -11.69
N PRO A 20 5.35 7.10 -12.91
CA PRO A 20 4.32 7.23 -13.94
C PRO A 20 3.58 5.92 -14.23
N GLY A 21 2.25 5.99 -14.29
CA GLY A 21 1.36 4.84 -14.53
C GLY A 21 1.04 3.99 -13.30
N TYR A 22 1.52 4.38 -12.12
CA TYR A 22 1.28 3.69 -10.86
C TYR A 22 0.76 4.64 -9.78
N THR A 23 -0.05 4.10 -8.89
CA THR A 23 -0.41 4.68 -7.61
C THR A 23 0.43 4.03 -6.52
N LEU A 24 1.12 4.83 -5.71
CA LEU A 24 1.85 4.37 -4.54
C LEU A 24 0.94 4.37 -3.31
N PHE A 25 0.75 3.20 -2.71
CA PHE A 25 0.19 3.06 -1.37
C PHE A 25 1.33 2.74 -0.42
N ARG A 26 1.46 3.46 0.70
CA ARG A 26 2.51 3.20 1.69
C ARG A 26 1.98 3.36 3.10
N LYS A 27 2.67 2.70 4.03
CA LYS A 27 2.48 2.86 5.47
C LYS A 27 3.86 3.00 6.08
N ASP A 28 4.12 4.18 6.62
CA ASP A 28 5.39 4.51 7.22
C ASP A 28 5.36 4.29 8.74
N PRO A 29 6.50 3.93 9.33
CA PRO A 29 6.64 3.85 10.78
C PRO A 29 6.61 5.25 11.41
N ILE A 30 6.11 5.35 12.64
CA ILE A 30 6.38 6.50 13.50
C ILE A 30 7.65 6.16 14.28
N GLY A 31 8.82 6.56 13.77
CA GLY A 31 10.11 6.26 14.38
C GLY A 31 11.14 5.67 13.41
N ARG A 32 11.96 4.72 13.88
CA ARG A 32 13.05 4.12 13.09
C ARG A 32 12.69 2.73 12.56
N GLY A 33 13.15 2.44 11.33
CA GLY A 33 13.07 1.12 10.70
C GLY A 33 11.68 0.73 10.21
N GLY A 34 11.60 -0.25 9.31
CA GLY A 34 10.34 -0.76 8.81
C GLY A 34 9.74 0.07 7.66
N GLY A 35 8.41 0.08 7.62
CA GLY A 35 7.64 0.68 6.54
C GLY A 35 7.37 -0.29 5.39
N VAL A 36 6.23 -0.11 4.74
CA VAL A 36 5.80 -0.94 3.60
C VAL A 36 5.23 -0.06 2.50
N GLY A 37 5.40 -0.50 1.25
CA GLY A 37 4.90 0.20 0.07
C GLY A 37 4.42 -0.75 -1.02
N ALA A 38 3.44 -0.31 -1.78
CA ALA A 38 2.88 -1.02 -2.91
C ALA A 38 2.64 -0.06 -4.07
N TYR A 39 3.29 -0.32 -5.21
CA TYR A 39 2.91 0.30 -6.47
C TYR A 39 1.86 -0.57 -7.16
N VAL A 40 0.68 0.00 -7.34
CA VAL A 40 -0.45 -0.59 -8.07
C VAL A 40 -0.61 0.18 -9.38
N LYS A 41 -0.90 -0.48 -10.50
CA LYS A 41 -1.11 0.25 -11.75
C LYS A 41 -2.33 1.17 -11.62
N ALA A 42 -2.24 2.36 -12.18
CA ALA A 42 -3.29 3.38 -12.05
C ALA A 42 -4.59 3.03 -12.78
N ASP A 43 -4.57 2.05 -13.69
CA ASP A 43 -5.74 1.54 -14.42
C ASP A 43 -6.49 0.43 -13.66
N LEU A 44 -6.02 0.04 -12.48
CA LEU A 44 -6.69 -0.95 -11.64
C LEU A 44 -7.61 -0.28 -10.62
N LEU A 45 -8.80 -0.83 -10.46
CA LEU A 45 -9.76 -0.38 -9.45
C LEU A 45 -9.50 -1.11 -8.12
N CYS A 46 -9.55 -0.35 -7.02
CA CYS A 46 -9.49 -0.94 -5.69
C CYS A 46 -10.86 -1.54 -5.36
N ALA A 47 -10.92 -2.86 -5.14
CA ALA A 47 -12.13 -3.54 -4.72
C ALA A 47 -11.92 -4.13 -3.32
N VAL A 48 -12.83 -3.80 -2.40
CA VAL A 48 -12.91 -4.53 -1.12
C VAL A 48 -13.55 -5.87 -1.45
N THR A 49 -12.79 -6.95 -1.25
CA THR A 49 -13.38 -8.28 -1.31
C THR A 49 -13.80 -8.64 0.10
N ASP A 50 -15.10 -8.84 0.30
CA ASP A 50 -15.61 -9.36 1.55
C ASP A 50 -15.30 -10.86 1.60
N VAL A 51 -14.06 -11.19 1.96
CA VAL A 51 -13.63 -12.57 2.13
C VAL A 51 -14.24 -13.06 3.45
N GLY A 52 -15.50 -13.49 3.36
CA GLY A 52 -16.27 -14.29 4.33
C GLY A 52 -16.01 -13.99 5.81
N TYR A 53 -17.02 -13.44 6.49
CA TYR A 53 -17.03 -13.17 7.93
C TYR A 53 -16.49 -14.37 8.75
N SER A 54 -15.20 -14.32 9.10
CA SER A 54 -14.62 -15.09 10.19
C SER A 54 -14.35 -14.09 11.30
N PRO A 55 -14.76 -14.33 12.56
CA PRO A 55 -14.51 -13.43 13.68
C PRO A 55 -13.01 -13.20 13.95
N TYR A 56 -12.12 -13.86 13.20
CA TYR A 56 -10.66 -13.74 13.28
C TYR A 56 -9.98 -13.24 11.99
N SER A 57 -10.70 -12.98 10.88
CA SER A 57 -10.08 -12.50 9.63
C SER A 57 -10.29 -11.00 9.41
N SER A 58 -9.18 -10.27 9.31
CA SER A 58 -9.15 -8.86 8.95
C SER A 58 -9.51 -8.67 7.47
N ARG A 59 -10.36 -7.66 7.18
CA ARG A 59 -10.73 -7.21 5.82
C ARG A 59 -9.52 -7.19 4.88
N GLY A 60 -9.60 -7.93 3.77
CA GLY A 60 -8.62 -7.93 2.70
C GLY A 60 -8.95 -6.91 1.62
N TRP A 61 -7.94 -6.20 1.13
CA TRP A 61 -8.07 -5.29 -0.02
C TRP A 61 -7.44 -5.95 -1.24
N ALA A 62 -8.13 -5.94 -2.39
CA ALA A 62 -7.63 -6.48 -3.64
C ALA A 62 -7.72 -5.43 -4.76
N ALA A 63 -6.74 -5.42 -5.65
CA ALA A 63 -6.78 -4.63 -6.89
C ALA A 63 -7.36 -5.49 -8.01
N VAL A 64 -8.37 -5.00 -8.72
CA VAL A 64 -9.11 -5.74 -9.75
C VAL A 64 -9.14 -4.91 -11.04
N ARG A 65 -9.20 -5.61 -12.17
CA ARG A 65 -9.29 -5.02 -13.52
C ARG A 65 -10.74 -4.72 -13.89
#